data_AF-A0A3A0BC58-F1
#
_entry.id   AF-A0A3A0BC58-F1
#
_cell.length_a   1.000
_cell.length_b   1.000
_cell.length_c   1.000
_cell.angle_alpha   90.00
_cell.angle_beta   90.00
_cell.angle_gamma   90.00
#
_symmetry.space_group_name_H-M   'P 1'
#
loop_
_entity.id
_entity.type
_entity.pdbx_description
1 polymer ?
#
loop_
_entity_poly.entity_id
_entity_poly.type
_entity_poly.pdbx_seq_one_letter_code
_entity_poly.pdbx_strand_id
1 'polypeptide(L)'
;MKLLIILFMSVIAFQFTEAQTTVTHPPSVGDRYISRDCDTNNIFPGNTGSNQTWDYSGLILLPDSSETNWINVSGTPFASNYPNATIVSKDIENEAYSYYTFQSGSVLYYGTSMTGLEEILTEPGIHYKYPFSYGDSYTDNFSGTVQNPGFVFQRNGTITSTADAWGTIILPAGTFSNALRVRVEMIMRDSVSTPMPMSVVTEIVNYLYYVPDLKYPIFRLTYSSTTSIAGTELARHVSYSPNQTVGINQISSTVPESFNLSQNFPNPFNPVTKIHFSVSEQTNVKLTIYDMLGRQVAVLVDSKLAPGVYETQWNASGFNSGVYFYNLQTGTGINSTRKMILAK
;
A
#
# COMPACT_ATOMS: atom_id res chain seq x y z
N MET A 1 -46.69 4.12 55.92
CA MET A 1 -45.47 4.73 55.35
C MET A 1 -44.63 3.61 54.75
N LYS A 2 -44.79 3.32 53.44
CA LYS A 2 -44.06 2.27 52.72
C LYS A 2 -42.74 2.87 52.22
N LEU A 3 -41.61 2.36 52.69
CA LEU A 3 -40.29 2.73 52.20
C LEU A 3 -40.02 1.98 50.89
N LEU A 4 -39.87 2.71 49.79
CA LEU A 4 -39.49 2.19 48.49
C LEU A 4 -37.96 2.18 48.41
N ILE A 5 -37.34 1.00 48.42
CA ILE A 5 -35.89 0.85 48.18
C ILE A 5 -35.70 0.73 46.66
N ILE A 6 -35.17 1.78 46.04
CA ILE A 6 -34.77 1.79 44.64
C ILE A 6 -33.34 1.25 44.55
N LEU A 7 -33.19 0.06 43.96
CA LEU A 7 -31.90 -0.53 43.65
C LEU A 7 -31.37 0.10 42.34
N PHE A 8 -30.29 0.87 42.42
CA PHE A 8 -29.54 1.30 41.24
C PHE A 8 -28.65 0.15 40.76
N MET A 9 -29.01 -0.51 39.66
CA MET A 9 -28.04 -1.32 38.91
C MET A 9 -27.17 -0.39 38.08
N SER A 10 -25.91 -0.22 38.46
CA SER A 10 -24.89 0.36 37.60
C SER A 10 -24.51 -0.64 36.51
N VAL A 11 -24.90 -0.35 35.26
CA VAL A 11 -24.36 -1.04 34.08
C VAL A 11 -22.92 -0.55 33.91
N ILE A 12 -21.94 -1.39 34.28
CA ILE A 12 -20.54 -1.17 33.93
C ILE A 12 -20.41 -1.53 32.46
N ALA A 13 -20.46 -0.54 31.58
CA ALA A 13 -20.08 -0.71 30.19
C ALA A 13 -18.56 -0.95 30.13
N PHE A 14 -18.14 -2.19 29.91
CA PHE A 14 -16.77 -2.48 29.48
C PHE A 14 -16.60 -1.86 28.08
N GLN A 15 -16.01 -0.67 28.01
CA GLN A 15 -15.44 -0.20 26.75
C GLN A 15 -14.20 -1.06 26.48
N PHE A 16 -14.31 -1.98 25.52
CA PHE A 16 -13.12 -2.55 24.91
C PHE A 16 -12.43 -1.42 24.15
N THR A 17 -11.39 -0.83 24.72
CA THR A 17 -10.46 0.01 23.97
C THR A 17 -9.78 -0.89 22.95
N GLU A 18 -10.11 -0.72 21.67
CA GLU A 18 -9.35 -1.34 20.59
C GLU A 18 -7.88 -0.91 20.69
N ALA A 19 -6.98 -1.87 20.50
CA ALA A 19 -5.56 -1.55 20.46
C ALA A 19 -5.27 -0.62 19.29
N GLN A 20 -4.48 0.42 19.52
CA GLN A 20 -4.14 1.38 18.49
C GLN A 20 -3.44 0.70 17.30
N THR A 21 -3.76 1.14 16.07
CA THR A 21 -3.10 0.61 14.86
C THR A 21 -1.59 0.79 14.92
N THR A 22 -0.89 -0.30 14.65
CA THR A 22 0.57 -0.35 14.46
C THR A 22 0.85 -0.88 13.06
N VAL A 23 1.73 -0.20 12.33
CA VAL A 23 2.21 -0.71 11.03
C VAL A 23 3.18 -1.86 11.31
N THR A 24 2.78 -3.08 11.00
CA THR A 24 3.47 -4.30 11.45
C THR A 24 4.05 -5.15 10.32
N HIS A 25 3.53 -5.02 9.11
CA HIS A 25 3.83 -5.97 8.02
C HIS A 25 4.65 -5.31 6.90
N PRO A 26 5.94 -5.67 6.75
CA PRO A 26 6.75 -5.22 5.61
C PRO A 26 6.26 -5.84 4.29
N PRO A 27 6.41 -5.15 3.14
CA PRO A 27 6.07 -5.69 1.82
C PRO A 27 6.60 -7.09 1.55
N SER A 28 5.87 -7.87 0.75
CA SER A 28 6.24 -9.26 0.45
C SER A 28 6.06 -9.53 -1.04
N VAL A 29 6.90 -10.41 -1.58
CA VAL A 29 6.79 -10.82 -2.98
C VAL A 29 5.39 -11.37 -3.23
N GLY A 30 4.81 -10.96 -4.36
CA GLY A 30 3.45 -11.26 -4.77
C GLY A 30 2.46 -10.16 -4.41
N ASP A 31 2.74 -9.31 -3.41
CA ASP A 31 1.82 -8.25 -3.00
C ASP A 31 1.48 -7.32 -4.16
N ARG A 32 0.22 -6.94 -4.23
CA ARG A 32 -0.29 -5.99 -5.21
C ARG A 32 -1.19 -4.98 -4.52
N TYR A 33 -1.09 -3.72 -4.91
CA TYR A 33 -2.11 -2.77 -4.54
C TYR A 33 -2.31 -1.76 -5.66
N ILE A 34 -3.54 -1.29 -5.77
CA ILE A 34 -3.95 -0.34 -6.78
C ILE A 34 -4.39 0.92 -6.07
N SER A 35 -3.80 2.04 -6.47
CA SER A 35 -4.18 3.36 -6.03
C SER A 35 -4.89 4.11 -7.16
N ARG A 36 -5.90 4.90 -6.80
CA ARG A 36 -6.61 5.81 -7.70
C ARG A 36 -6.15 7.21 -7.41
N ASP A 37 -5.82 7.95 -8.46
CA ASP A 37 -5.53 9.36 -8.33
C ASP A 37 -6.81 10.11 -8.03
N CYS A 38 -6.68 11.16 -7.23
CA CYS A 38 -7.79 11.96 -6.77
C CYS A 38 -7.51 13.44 -7.01
N ASP A 39 -8.58 14.22 -7.09
CA ASP A 39 -8.45 15.66 -7.09
C ASP A 39 -7.81 16.15 -5.78
N THR A 40 -7.18 17.32 -5.84
CA THR A 40 -6.49 17.88 -4.67
C THR A 40 -7.27 19.01 -4.00
N ASN A 41 -8.48 19.34 -4.47
CA ASN A 41 -9.18 20.53 -4.03
C ASN A 41 -9.63 20.40 -2.57
N ASN A 42 -9.25 21.37 -1.74
CA ASN A 42 -9.57 21.39 -0.31
C ASN A 42 -9.11 20.14 0.47
N ILE A 43 -8.14 19.38 -0.04
CA ILE A 43 -7.55 18.26 0.67
C ILE A 43 -6.36 18.76 1.50
N PHE A 44 -6.47 18.57 2.82
CA PHE A 44 -5.47 18.95 3.82
C PHE A 44 -5.26 17.81 4.81
N PRO A 45 -4.06 17.67 5.40
CA PRO A 45 -3.74 16.55 6.29
C PRO A 45 -4.47 16.63 7.65
N GLY A 46 -5.01 17.79 8.04
CA GLY A 46 -5.60 18.00 9.36
C GLY A 46 -4.57 18.05 10.49
N ASN A 47 -5.04 18.18 11.73
CA ASN A 47 -4.18 18.35 12.90
C ASN A 47 -3.43 17.07 13.29
N THR A 48 -2.38 17.21 14.10
CA THR A 48 -1.68 16.10 14.77
C THR A 48 -2.41 15.65 16.03
N GLY A 49 -1.99 14.54 16.62
CA GLY A 49 -2.45 14.10 17.94
C GLY A 49 -3.49 12.98 17.91
N SER A 50 -4.14 12.76 19.06
CA SER A 50 -5.07 11.67 19.27
C SER A 50 -6.49 11.99 18.82
N ASN A 51 -7.26 10.94 18.49
CA ASN A 51 -8.69 11.00 18.17
C ASN A 51 -9.06 12.03 17.10
N GLN A 52 -8.23 12.17 16.07
CA GLN A 52 -8.51 13.07 14.94
C GLN A 52 -9.68 12.54 14.10
N THR A 53 -10.33 13.41 13.35
CA THR A 53 -11.29 13.02 12.32
C THR A 53 -10.87 13.66 11.01
N TRP A 54 -10.61 12.83 10.00
CA TRP A 54 -10.25 13.25 8.66
C TRP A 54 -11.39 12.91 7.72
N ASP A 55 -12.14 13.93 7.31
CA ASP A 55 -13.27 13.75 6.40
C ASP A 55 -12.83 14.04 4.96
N TYR A 56 -12.71 12.96 4.19
CA TYR A 56 -12.46 12.96 2.75
C TYR A 56 -13.59 12.21 2.01
N SER A 57 -14.81 12.18 2.56
CA SER A 57 -15.93 11.48 1.91
C SER A 57 -16.28 12.08 0.54
N GLY A 58 -15.97 13.36 0.34
CA GLY A 58 -16.21 14.12 -0.90
C GLY A 58 -15.09 14.02 -1.95
N LEU A 59 -14.11 13.13 -1.76
CA LEU A 59 -12.98 12.96 -2.66
C LEU A 59 -13.44 12.58 -4.08
N ILE A 60 -12.94 13.28 -5.11
CA ILE A 60 -13.27 12.99 -6.51
C ILE A 60 -12.17 12.11 -7.09
N LEU A 61 -12.55 10.89 -7.49
CA LEU A 61 -11.65 9.94 -8.15
C LEU A 61 -11.41 10.36 -9.60
N LEU A 62 -10.15 10.46 -9.97
CA LEU A 62 -9.69 10.68 -11.34
C LEU A 62 -9.66 9.33 -12.08
N PRO A 63 -9.69 9.35 -13.43
CA PRO A 63 -9.64 8.11 -14.22
C PRO A 63 -8.31 7.37 -14.08
N ASP A 64 -7.24 8.09 -13.75
CA ASP A 64 -5.90 7.55 -13.66
C ASP A 64 -5.72 6.68 -12.40
N SER A 65 -4.92 5.64 -12.56
CA SER A 65 -4.57 4.74 -11.48
C SER A 65 -3.13 4.32 -11.58
N SER A 66 -2.56 3.97 -10.43
CA SER A 66 -1.24 3.38 -10.35
C SER A 66 -1.34 2.00 -9.71
N GLU A 67 -0.76 1.00 -10.36
CA GLU A 67 -0.63 -0.35 -9.87
C GLU A 67 0.82 -0.62 -9.46
N THR A 68 0.97 -1.14 -8.24
CA THR A 68 2.27 -1.54 -7.71
C THR A 68 2.29 -3.02 -7.42
N ASN A 69 3.28 -3.72 -7.98
CA ASN A 69 3.51 -5.15 -7.77
C ASN A 69 4.86 -5.39 -7.09
N TRP A 70 4.86 -6.17 -6.01
CA TRP A 70 6.08 -6.57 -5.33
C TRP A 70 6.61 -7.89 -5.90
N ILE A 71 7.81 -7.87 -6.46
CA ILE A 71 8.40 -8.99 -7.21
C ILE A 71 9.81 -9.33 -6.73
N ASN A 72 10.30 -10.50 -7.12
CA ASN A 72 11.70 -10.90 -6.89
C ASN A 72 12.66 -10.06 -7.75
N VAL A 73 13.86 -9.82 -7.22
CA VAL A 73 14.91 -9.05 -7.91
C VAL A 73 15.41 -9.74 -9.17
N SER A 74 15.61 -11.07 -9.12
CA SER A 74 16.27 -11.86 -10.18
C SER A 74 15.57 -11.85 -11.54
N GLY A 75 14.33 -11.37 -11.63
CA GLY A 75 13.56 -11.24 -12.89
C GLY A 75 13.47 -9.82 -13.45
N THR A 76 14.17 -8.85 -12.86
CA THR A 76 14.05 -7.43 -13.23
C THR A 76 15.16 -6.99 -14.19
N PRO A 77 14.91 -6.02 -15.11
CA PRO A 77 15.90 -5.58 -16.08
C PRO A 77 17.17 -4.96 -15.48
N PHE A 78 17.08 -4.42 -14.27
CA PHE A 78 18.17 -3.67 -13.62
C PHE A 78 18.74 -4.38 -12.39
N ALA A 79 18.43 -5.67 -12.19
CA ALA A 79 18.85 -6.45 -11.03
C ALA A 79 20.36 -6.36 -10.72
N SER A 80 21.21 -6.33 -11.75
CA SER A 80 22.67 -6.24 -11.61
C SER A 80 23.15 -4.97 -10.92
N ASN A 81 22.37 -3.89 -10.98
CA ASN A 81 22.74 -2.59 -10.43
C ASN A 81 22.46 -2.50 -8.92
N TYR A 82 21.67 -3.44 -8.40
CA TYR A 82 21.23 -3.47 -6.99
C TYR A 82 21.54 -4.82 -6.33
N PRO A 83 22.82 -5.20 -6.20
CA PRO A 83 23.22 -6.55 -5.75
C PRO A 83 22.79 -6.88 -4.31
N ASN A 84 22.53 -5.86 -3.49
CA ASN A 84 22.13 -6.02 -2.10
C ASN A 84 20.61 -6.01 -1.92
N ALA A 85 19.84 -5.72 -2.97
CA ALA A 85 18.38 -5.72 -2.93
C ALA A 85 17.85 -7.16 -2.82
N THR A 86 16.79 -7.35 -2.04
CA THR A 86 16.11 -8.64 -1.91
C THR A 86 14.68 -8.64 -2.45
N ILE A 87 14.10 -7.45 -2.64
CA ILE A 87 12.74 -7.29 -3.18
C ILE A 87 12.67 -6.05 -4.08
N VAL A 88 11.72 -6.05 -5.02
CA VAL A 88 11.45 -4.92 -5.91
C VAL A 88 9.98 -4.54 -5.85
N SER A 89 9.70 -3.25 -5.78
CA SER A 89 8.40 -2.67 -6.09
C SER A 89 8.41 -2.24 -7.55
N LYS A 90 7.50 -2.79 -8.36
CA LYS A 90 7.31 -2.43 -9.76
C LYS A 90 6.06 -1.56 -9.90
N ASP A 91 6.22 -0.32 -10.34
CA ASP A 91 5.15 0.51 -10.90
C ASP A 91 4.86 0.02 -12.32
N ILE A 92 3.60 -0.34 -12.59
CA ILE A 92 3.21 -0.97 -13.85
C ILE A 92 3.08 0.06 -14.97
N GLU A 93 2.52 1.23 -14.67
CA GLU A 93 2.26 2.29 -15.64
C GLU A 93 3.56 2.94 -16.12
N ASN A 94 4.49 3.19 -15.20
CA ASN A 94 5.75 3.86 -15.50
C ASN A 94 6.90 2.91 -15.85
N GLU A 95 6.68 1.59 -15.73
CA GLU A 95 7.73 0.55 -15.77
C GLU A 95 8.94 0.90 -14.89
N ALA A 96 8.66 1.45 -13.70
CA ALA A 96 9.68 1.83 -12.73
C ALA A 96 9.91 0.71 -11.71
N TYR A 97 11.18 0.43 -11.41
CA TYR A 97 11.61 -0.64 -10.52
C TYR A 97 12.36 -0.04 -9.34
N SER A 98 11.75 -0.05 -8.15
CA SER A 98 12.34 0.43 -6.90
C SER A 98 12.86 -0.74 -6.07
N TYR A 99 14.12 -0.68 -5.67
CA TYR A 99 14.84 -1.81 -5.06
C TYR A 99 15.01 -1.64 -3.56
N TYR A 100 14.69 -2.71 -2.80
CA TYR A 100 14.70 -2.67 -1.34
C TYR A 100 15.29 -3.93 -0.72
N THR A 101 15.66 -3.82 0.56
CA THR A 101 16.00 -4.98 1.41
C THR A 101 15.37 -4.86 2.79
N PHE A 102 14.89 -6.00 3.29
CA PHE A 102 14.40 -6.12 4.66
C PHE A 102 15.52 -6.56 5.59
N GLN A 103 15.82 -5.74 6.60
CA GLN A 103 16.81 -6.06 7.63
C GLN A 103 16.28 -5.67 9.01
N SER A 104 16.17 -6.64 9.92
CA SER A 104 15.90 -6.40 11.34
C SER A 104 14.72 -5.45 11.64
N GLY A 105 13.59 -5.63 10.95
CA GLY A 105 12.41 -4.76 11.10
C GLY A 105 12.51 -3.42 10.38
N SER A 106 13.53 -3.19 9.56
CA SER A 106 13.67 -1.99 8.73
C SER A 106 13.72 -2.35 7.25
N VAL A 107 13.35 -1.40 6.41
CA VAL A 107 13.38 -1.51 4.94
C VAL A 107 14.35 -0.48 4.44
N LEU A 108 15.46 -0.94 3.86
CA LEU A 108 16.42 -0.06 3.20
C LEU A 108 16.02 0.10 1.74
N TYR A 109 16.11 1.32 1.22
CA TYR A 109 15.86 1.65 -0.18
C TYR A 109 17.18 1.90 -0.90
N TYR A 110 17.44 1.18 -1.98
CA TYR A 110 18.68 1.27 -2.76
C TYR A 110 18.58 2.15 -3.99
N GLY A 111 17.38 2.60 -4.37
CA GLY A 111 17.16 3.41 -5.56
C GLY A 111 16.12 2.82 -6.51
N THR A 112 15.91 3.52 -7.61
CA THR A 112 14.91 3.18 -8.64
C THR A 112 15.52 3.31 -10.03
N SER A 113 15.23 2.35 -10.90
CA SER A 113 15.55 2.43 -12.32
C SER A 113 14.28 2.38 -13.16
N MET A 114 14.24 3.22 -14.18
CA MET A 114 13.26 3.21 -15.27
C MET A 114 13.92 3.70 -16.56
N THR A 115 13.20 3.65 -17.68
CA THR A 115 13.75 4.18 -18.95
C THR A 115 14.07 5.67 -18.81
N GLY A 116 15.34 6.03 -18.95
CA GLY A 116 15.80 7.41 -18.87
C GLY A 116 16.00 7.96 -17.45
N LEU A 117 15.92 7.14 -16.40
CA LEU A 117 16.29 7.56 -15.06
C LEU A 117 16.86 6.38 -14.28
N GLU A 118 18.00 6.59 -13.64
CA GLU A 118 18.60 5.60 -12.74
C GLU A 118 19.09 6.28 -11.46
N GLU A 119 18.47 5.93 -10.34
CA GLU A 119 18.91 6.30 -9.00
C GLU A 119 19.59 5.10 -8.35
N ILE A 120 20.80 5.30 -7.84
CA ILE A 120 21.54 4.30 -7.07
C ILE A 120 22.02 4.93 -5.77
N LEU A 121 21.53 4.44 -4.63
CA LEU A 121 21.95 4.85 -3.30
C LEU A 121 23.07 3.93 -2.80
N THR A 122 24.27 4.49 -2.68
CA THR A 122 25.45 3.79 -2.16
C THR A 122 25.41 3.65 -0.64
N GLU A 123 24.79 4.63 0.03
CA GLU A 123 24.46 4.58 1.45
C GLU A 123 22.93 4.66 1.59
N PRO A 124 22.22 3.52 1.54
CA PRO A 124 20.77 3.50 1.62
C PRO A 124 20.29 3.85 3.03
N GLY A 125 19.32 4.73 3.13
CA GLY A 125 18.65 5.05 4.40
C GLY A 125 17.48 4.11 4.69
N ILE A 126 17.02 4.11 5.95
CA ILE A 126 15.80 3.43 6.37
C ILE A 126 14.58 4.11 5.74
N HIS A 127 13.98 3.46 4.76
CA HIS A 127 12.79 3.95 4.08
C HIS A 127 11.51 3.67 4.89
N TYR A 128 11.43 2.49 5.52
CA TYR A 128 10.34 2.14 6.43
C TYR A 128 10.86 1.37 7.65
N LYS A 129 10.16 1.47 8.78
CA LYS A 129 10.42 0.70 10.00
C LYS A 129 9.17 -0.03 10.46
N TYR A 130 9.34 -1.22 11.02
CA TYR A 130 8.29 -2.12 11.50
C TYR A 130 8.75 -2.81 12.80
N PRO A 131 7.91 -2.88 13.84
CA PRO A 131 6.63 -2.20 13.96
C PRO A 131 6.79 -0.66 14.02
N PHE A 132 5.74 0.07 13.64
CA PHE A 132 5.69 1.53 13.78
C PHE A 132 4.34 1.96 14.36
N SER A 133 4.36 2.55 15.55
CA SER A 133 3.19 2.92 16.34
C SER A 133 3.13 4.41 16.56
N TYR A 134 1.99 4.93 16.98
CA TYR A 134 1.83 6.34 17.30
C TYR A 134 2.84 6.84 18.33
N GLY A 135 3.43 7.99 18.05
CA GLY A 135 4.53 8.58 18.82
C GLY A 135 5.91 8.10 18.36
N ASP A 136 6.02 7.04 17.58
CA ASP A 136 7.31 6.62 17.02
C ASP A 136 7.79 7.64 15.99
N SER A 137 9.10 7.88 16.02
CA SER A 137 9.80 8.74 15.07
C SER A 137 11.20 8.22 14.81
N TYR A 138 11.69 8.38 13.58
CA TYR A 138 13.09 8.18 13.25
C TYR A 138 13.51 9.12 12.12
N THR A 139 14.81 9.41 12.09
CA THR A 139 15.47 10.15 11.03
C THR A 139 16.70 9.37 10.58
N ASP A 140 16.92 9.32 9.28
CA ASP A 140 18.10 8.69 8.69
C ASP A 140 18.60 9.50 7.48
N ASN A 141 19.86 9.36 7.15
CA ASN A 141 20.47 9.97 5.99
C ASN A 141 20.70 8.94 4.90
N PHE A 142 20.76 9.39 3.65
CA PHE A 142 21.12 8.56 2.52
C PHE A 142 21.94 9.34 1.51
N SER A 143 22.77 8.63 0.76
CA SER A 143 23.60 9.22 -0.28
C SER A 143 23.78 8.28 -1.46
N GLY A 144 24.06 8.87 -2.64
CA GLY A 144 24.25 8.12 -3.87
C GLY A 144 24.26 9.01 -5.10
N THR A 145 23.73 8.48 -6.20
CA THR A 145 23.72 9.15 -7.49
C THR A 145 22.37 9.04 -8.19
N VAL A 146 22.02 10.07 -8.95
CA VAL A 146 20.91 10.04 -9.90
C VAL A 146 21.41 10.38 -11.29
N GLN A 147 21.17 9.48 -12.22
CA GLN A 147 21.48 9.64 -13.62
C GLN A 147 20.20 9.97 -14.40
N ASN A 148 20.27 11.06 -15.16
CA ASN A 148 19.30 11.48 -16.15
C ASN A 148 20.08 11.62 -17.48
N PRO A 149 19.52 11.38 -18.69
CA PRO A 149 20.28 11.43 -19.92
C PRO A 149 21.14 12.71 -20.04
N GLY A 150 22.46 12.52 -20.03
CA GLY A 150 23.46 13.58 -20.13
C GLY A 150 24.07 14.07 -18.81
N PHE A 151 23.50 13.75 -17.63
CA PHE A 151 24.03 14.19 -16.33
C PHE A 151 23.98 13.10 -15.26
N VAL A 152 25.03 13.04 -14.45
CA VAL A 152 25.06 12.25 -13.22
C VAL A 152 25.17 13.21 -12.05
N PHE A 153 24.12 13.25 -11.23
CA PHE A 153 24.05 14.06 -10.03
C PHE A 153 24.48 13.24 -8.82
N GLN A 154 25.26 13.84 -7.93
CA GLN A 154 25.48 13.35 -6.58
C GLN A 154 24.27 13.73 -5.72
N ARG A 155 23.64 12.73 -5.11
CA ARG A 155 22.47 12.87 -4.24
C ARG A 155 22.89 12.69 -2.79
N ASN A 156 22.46 13.61 -1.94
CA ASN A 156 22.47 13.44 -0.49
C ASN A 156 21.09 13.82 0.04
N GLY A 157 20.59 13.10 1.01
CA GLY A 157 19.29 13.40 1.58
C GLY A 157 19.09 12.90 2.99
N THR A 158 17.98 13.34 3.55
CA THR A 158 17.50 12.95 4.88
C THR A 158 16.05 12.54 4.75
N ILE A 159 15.69 11.43 5.40
CA ILE A 159 14.30 10.99 5.56
C ILE A 159 13.94 11.05 7.05
N THR A 160 12.79 11.61 7.37
CA THR A 160 12.22 11.63 8.72
C THR A 160 10.79 11.10 8.67
N SER A 161 10.52 10.03 9.41
CA SER A 161 9.20 9.43 9.51
C SER A 161 8.69 9.57 10.93
N THR A 162 7.46 10.07 11.10
CA THR A 162 6.82 10.26 12.40
C THR A 162 5.36 9.82 12.36
N ALA A 163 4.97 8.94 13.28
CA ALA A 163 3.58 8.56 13.49
C ALA A 163 2.88 9.60 14.36
N ASP A 164 2.41 10.68 13.74
CA ASP A 164 2.08 11.95 14.39
C ASP A 164 0.61 12.13 14.78
N ALA A 165 -0.27 11.23 14.31
CA ALA A 165 -1.69 11.31 14.63
C ALA A 165 -2.39 9.95 14.53
N TRP A 166 -3.53 9.83 15.19
CA TRP A 166 -4.45 8.71 15.00
C TRP A 166 -5.91 9.14 15.19
N GLY A 167 -6.84 8.41 14.59
CA GLY A 167 -8.25 8.73 14.68
C GLY A 167 -9.13 8.02 13.66
N THR A 168 -10.15 8.70 13.17
CA THR A 168 -11.11 8.18 12.19
C THR A 168 -10.87 8.86 10.85
N ILE A 169 -10.77 8.07 9.77
CA ILE A 169 -10.71 8.57 8.40
C ILE A 169 -11.99 8.17 7.65
N ILE A 170 -12.63 9.13 7.01
CA ILE A 170 -13.86 8.96 6.22
C ILE A 170 -13.47 9.12 4.76
N LEU A 171 -13.71 8.08 3.95
CA LEU A 171 -13.34 8.01 2.53
C LEU A 171 -14.57 7.59 1.71
N PRO A 172 -14.54 7.72 0.37
CA PRO A 172 -15.69 7.36 -0.46
C PRO A 172 -16.18 5.92 -0.31
N ALA A 173 -15.32 4.96 0.07
CA ALA A 173 -15.75 3.57 0.32
C ALA A 173 -16.31 3.33 1.72
N GLY A 174 -16.09 4.24 2.69
CA GLY A 174 -16.57 4.05 4.04
C GLY A 174 -15.82 4.84 5.11
N THR A 175 -16.22 4.60 6.35
CA THR A 175 -15.58 5.14 7.55
C THR A 175 -14.67 4.09 8.16
N PHE A 176 -13.43 4.47 8.44
CA PHE A 176 -12.41 3.61 9.03
C PHE A 176 -11.98 4.20 10.36
N SER A 177 -12.29 3.50 11.44
CA SER A 177 -11.82 3.82 12.79
C SER A 177 -10.36 3.38 12.98
N ASN A 178 -9.71 3.95 14.00
CA ASN A 178 -8.38 3.56 14.43
C ASN A 178 -7.30 3.69 13.34
N ALA A 179 -7.44 4.68 12.45
CA ALA A 179 -6.43 5.00 11.45
C ALA A 179 -5.20 5.64 12.09
N LEU A 180 -4.00 5.18 11.75
CA LEU A 180 -2.73 5.78 12.10
C LEU A 180 -2.21 6.62 10.94
N ARG A 181 -1.84 7.88 11.21
CA ARG A 181 -1.15 8.73 10.24
C ARG A 181 0.35 8.67 10.47
N VAL A 182 1.08 8.36 9.40
CA VAL A 182 2.54 8.43 9.33
C VAL A 182 2.92 9.56 8.39
N ARG A 183 3.56 10.60 8.93
CA ARG A 183 4.13 11.73 8.20
C ARG A 183 5.58 11.40 7.84
N VAL A 184 5.89 11.37 6.55
CA VAL A 184 7.23 11.09 6.02
C VAL A 184 7.76 12.31 5.28
N GLU A 185 8.80 12.92 5.80
CA GLU A 185 9.52 14.03 5.20
C GLU A 185 10.80 13.54 4.55
N MET A 186 11.06 13.96 3.32
CA MET A 186 12.29 13.67 2.60
C MET A 186 12.84 14.96 2.04
N ILE A 187 14.11 15.24 2.33
CA ILE A 187 14.86 16.37 1.77
C ILE A 187 16.02 15.78 0.99
N MET A 188 16.10 16.09 -0.29
CA MET A 188 17.15 15.64 -1.20
C MET A 188 17.86 16.82 -1.81
N ARG A 189 19.17 16.71 -1.93
CA ARG A 189 20.01 17.62 -2.69
C ARG A 189 20.74 16.84 -3.77
N ASP A 190 20.42 17.17 -5.01
CA ASP A 190 21.12 16.69 -6.19
C ASP A 190 22.09 17.76 -6.66
N SER A 191 23.34 17.39 -6.95
CA SER A 191 24.35 18.33 -7.38
C SER A 191 25.31 17.73 -8.40
N VAL A 192 25.76 18.53 -9.35
CA VAL A 192 26.81 18.17 -10.30
C VAL A 192 27.77 19.34 -10.43
N SER A 193 29.07 19.07 -10.50
CA SER A 193 30.12 20.11 -10.53
C SER A 193 30.61 20.44 -11.94
N THR A 194 30.48 19.51 -12.89
CA THR A 194 31.03 19.61 -14.25
C THR A 194 30.00 19.13 -15.28
N PRO A 195 29.90 19.77 -16.46
CA PRO A 195 30.69 20.91 -16.94
C PRO A 195 30.28 22.26 -16.34
N MET A 196 29.10 22.35 -15.72
CA MET A 196 28.62 23.54 -15.02
C MET A 196 28.07 23.13 -13.64
N PRO A 197 28.43 23.84 -12.56
CA PRO A 197 27.87 23.58 -11.23
C PRO A 197 26.36 23.80 -11.20
N MET A 198 25.62 22.77 -10.80
CA MET A 198 24.16 22.81 -10.63
C MET A 198 23.80 22.19 -9.29
N SER A 199 22.77 22.72 -8.63
CA SER A 199 22.16 22.06 -7.48
C SER A 199 20.64 22.19 -7.55
N VAL A 200 19.95 21.09 -7.26
CA VAL A 200 18.50 21.01 -7.13
C VAL A 200 18.22 20.49 -5.72
N VAL A 201 17.30 21.15 -5.02
CA VAL A 201 16.81 20.71 -3.71
C VAL A 201 15.35 20.32 -3.85
N THR A 202 15.03 19.10 -3.43
CA THR A 202 13.68 18.56 -3.48
C THR A 202 13.23 18.20 -2.07
N GLU A 203 12.11 18.76 -1.65
CA GLU A 203 11.44 18.46 -0.39
C GLU A 203 10.13 17.74 -0.69
N ILE A 204 9.87 16.61 -0.02
CA ILE A 204 8.65 15.83 -0.17
C ILE A 204 8.09 15.54 1.22
N VAL A 205 6.80 15.80 1.42
CA VAL A 205 6.07 15.45 2.64
C VAL A 205 4.90 14.56 2.26
N ASN A 206 4.95 13.30 2.69
CA ASN A 206 3.85 12.35 2.56
C ASN A 206 3.08 12.25 3.88
N TYR A 207 1.76 12.27 3.80
CA TYR A 207 0.87 11.88 4.90
C TYR A 207 0.22 10.55 4.50
N LEU A 208 0.63 9.47 5.16
CA LEU A 208 0.21 8.10 4.89
C LEU A 208 -0.78 7.64 5.96
N TYR A 209 -1.95 7.16 5.56
CA TYR A 209 -2.98 6.72 6.50
C TYR A 209 -3.12 5.21 6.44
N TYR A 210 -2.71 4.56 7.52
CA TYR A 210 -2.83 3.13 7.74
C TYR A 210 -4.06 2.85 8.60
N VAL A 211 -4.76 1.75 8.31
CA VAL A 211 -5.91 1.29 9.10
C VAL A 211 -5.65 -0.13 9.57
N PRO A 212 -6.37 -0.63 10.60
CA PRO A 212 -6.17 -1.98 11.11
C PRO A 212 -6.18 -3.04 10.01
N ASP A 213 -5.34 -4.05 10.20
CA ASP A 213 -5.21 -5.25 9.36
C ASP A 213 -4.73 -5.03 7.91
N LEU A 214 -4.57 -3.77 7.47
CA LEU A 214 -4.05 -3.45 6.15
C LEU A 214 -2.55 -3.17 6.17
N LYS A 215 -1.89 -3.64 5.12
CA LYS A 215 -0.43 -3.65 4.99
C LYS A 215 0.11 -2.33 4.46
N TYR A 216 -0.64 -1.72 3.55
CA TYR A 216 -0.29 -0.48 2.87
C TYR A 216 -1.17 0.67 3.39
N PRO A 217 -0.79 1.94 3.16
CA PRO A 217 -1.69 3.04 3.45
C PRO A 217 -2.88 3.03 2.47
N ILE A 218 -4.08 3.29 2.97
CA ILE A 218 -5.30 3.39 2.15
C ILE A 218 -5.51 4.78 1.56
N PHE A 219 -4.83 5.79 2.10
CA PHE A 219 -4.89 7.16 1.62
C PHE A 219 -3.50 7.80 1.76
N ARG A 220 -3.11 8.58 0.75
CA ARG A 220 -1.87 9.34 0.72
C ARG A 220 -2.15 10.75 0.24
N LEU A 221 -1.59 11.72 0.96
CA LEU A 221 -1.48 13.12 0.53
C LEU A 221 -0.01 13.49 0.48
N THR A 222 0.45 13.96 -0.68
CA THR A 222 1.84 14.32 -0.92
C THR A 222 1.94 15.80 -1.26
N TYR A 223 2.86 16.50 -0.61
CA TYR A 223 3.33 17.81 -1.03
C TYR A 223 4.78 17.66 -1.49
N SER A 224 5.13 18.30 -2.60
CA SER A 224 6.53 18.40 -3.01
C SER A 224 6.89 19.82 -3.42
N SER A 225 8.14 20.18 -3.15
CA SER A 225 8.76 21.42 -3.59
C SER A 225 10.11 21.09 -4.21
N THR A 226 10.35 21.57 -5.43
CA THR A 226 11.63 21.41 -6.12
C THR A 226 12.19 22.79 -6.42
N THR A 227 13.34 23.11 -5.83
CA THR A 227 14.03 24.38 -6.01
C THR A 227 15.30 24.17 -6.84
N SER A 228 15.38 24.87 -7.96
CA SER A 228 16.52 24.87 -8.87
C SER A 228 16.91 26.30 -9.24
N ILE A 229 17.87 26.46 -10.17
CA ILE A 229 18.21 27.77 -10.74
C ILE A 229 17.04 28.45 -11.47
N ALA A 230 16.05 27.68 -11.93
CA ALA A 230 14.88 28.21 -12.65
C ALA A 230 13.80 28.74 -11.69
N GLY A 231 13.95 28.51 -10.38
CA GLY A 231 12.96 28.83 -9.36
C GLY A 231 12.46 27.61 -8.60
N THR A 232 11.37 27.79 -7.86
CA THR A 232 10.73 26.77 -7.04
C THR A 232 9.41 26.34 -7.67
N GLU A 233 9.28 25.04 -7.93
CA GLU A 233 8.04 24.40 -8.35
C GLU A 233 7.38 23.71 -7.16
N LEU A 234 6.05 23.81 -7.07
CA LEU A 234 5.25 23.16 -6.03
C LEU A 234 4.28 22.18 -6.69
N ALA A 235 4.17 20.98 -6.13
CA ALA A 235 3.17 20.02 -6.55
C ALA A 235 2.46 19.40 -5.34
N ARG A 236 1.23 18.96 -5.59
CA ARG A 236 0.42 18.22 -4.62
C ARG A 236 -0.22 17.04 -5.34
N HIS A 237 -0.22 15.89 -4.68
CA HIS A 237 -0.81 14.66 -5.20
C HIS A 237 -1.62 13.98 -4.10
N VAL A 238 -2.74 13.38 -4.48
CA VAL A 238 -3.62 12.64 -3.57
C VAL A 238 -3.94 11.31 -4.22
N SER A 239 -3.74 10.22 -3.47
CA SER A 239 -4.14 8.89 -3.93
C SER A 239 -4.89 8.12 -2.86
N TYR A 240 -5.80 7.28 -3.35
CA TYR A 240 -6.72 6.49 -2.56
C TYR A 240 -6.71 5.03 -3.01
N SER A 241 -6.50 4.11 -2.07
CA SER A 241 -6.32 2.68 -2.31
C SER A 241 -7.32 1.86 -1.46
N PRO A 242 -8.61 1.81 -1.84
CA PRO A 242 -9.60 1.01 -1.11
C PRO A 242 -9.35 -0.50 -1.23
N ASN A 243 -8.60 -0.92 -2.24
CA ASN A 243 -8.40 -2.31 -2.61
C ASN A 243 -6.92 -2.69 -2.46
N GLN A 244 -6.58 -3.29 -1.33
CA GLN A 244 -5.29 -3.95 -1.15
C GLN A 244 -5.45 -5.43 -1.42
N THR A 245 -4.60 -5.97 -2.29
CA THR A 245 -4.61 -7.39 -2.63
C THR A 245 -3.33 -8.00 -2.10
N VAL A 246 -3.47 -8.71 -0.98
CA VAL A 246 -2.34 -9.46 -0.44
C VAL A 246 -1.98 -10.52 -1.47
N GLY A 247 -0.68 -10.66 -1.71
CA GLY A 247 -0.17 -11.25 -2.93
C GLY A 247 -0.73 -12.61 -3.32
N ILE A 248 -0.68 -12.90 -4.61
CA ILE A 248 -0.94 -14.25 -5.10
C ILE A 248 0.29 -15.13 -4.84
N ASN A 249 0.11 -16.13 -3.98
CA ASN A 249 1.15 -17.08 -3.62
C ASN A 249 0.95 -18.38 -4.40
N GLN A 250 1.95 -18.82 -5.16
CA GLN A 250 1.96 -20.18 -5.70
C GLN A 250 2.31 -21.15 -4.57
N ILE A 251 1.30 -21.83 -4.02
CA ILE A 251 1.45 -22.76 -2.89
C ILE A 251 1.83 -24.18 -3.34
N SER A 252 1.70 -24.48 -4.64
CA SER A 252 2.22 -25.72 -5.23
C SER A 252 2.54 -25.53 -6.72
N SER A 253 3.63 -26.15 -7.16
CA SER A 253 4.02 -26.29 -8.57
C SER A 253 3.49 -27.58 -9.21
N THR A 254 2.76 -28.41 -8.47
CA THR A 254 2.06 -29.56 -9.04
C THR A 254 1.06 -29.06 -10.07
N VAL A 255 1.21 -29.53 -11.32
CA VAL A 255 0.32 -29.19 -12.43
C VAL A 255 -1.05 -29.83 -12.15
N PRO A 256 -2.10 -29.04 -11.88
CA PRO A 256 -3.44 -29.55 -11.62
C PRO A 256 -4.06 -30.11 -12.90
N GLU A 257 -4.89 -31.14 -12.79
CA GLU A 257 -5.59 -31.72 -13.95
C GLU A 257 -6.65 -30.77 -14.54
N SER A 258 -7.17 -29.84 -13.73
CA SER A 258 -8.19 -28.87 -14.15
C SER A 258 -8.14 -27.57 -13.35
N PHE A 259 -8.75 -26.54 -13.91
CA PHE A 259 -9.04 -25.30 -13.20
C PHE A 259 -10.10 -25.53 -12.11
N ASN A 260 -9.86 -25.00 -10.92
CA ASN A 260 -10.77 -25.09 -9.79
C ASN A 260 -10.75 -23.80 -8.99
N LEU A 261 -11.93 -23.32 -8.58
CA LEU A 261 -12.07 -22.28 -7.57
C LEU A 261 -12.65 -22.89 -6.29
N SER A 262 -11.83 -22.89 -5.24
CA SER A 262 -12.20 -23.43 -3.93
C SER A 262 -13.09 -22.47 -3.15
N GLN A 263 -13.80 -23.02 -2.16
CA GLN A 263 -14.49 -22.21 -1.18
C GLN A 263 -13.47 -21.42 -0.34
N ASN A 264 -13.72 -20.14 -0.10
CA ASN A 264 -12.87 -19.31 0.73
C ASN A 264 -12.87 -19.84 2.17
N PHE A 265 -11.73 -19.71 2.87
CA PHE A 265 -11.61 -20.11 4.26
C PHE A 265 -10.89 -19.02 5.08
N PRO A 266 -11.44 -18.63 6.26
CA PRO A 266 -12.74 -19.05 6.82
C PRO A 266 -13.95 -18.55 6.01
N ASN A 267 -15.14 -19.13 6.22
CA ASN A 267 -16.42 -18.61 5.71
C ASN A 267 -17.58 -19.03 6.64
N PRO A 268 -18.25 -18.12 7.37
CA PRO A 268 -18.04 -16.67 7.39
C PRO A 268 -16.63 -16.26 7.85
N PHE A 269 -16.17 -15.08 7.45
CA PHE A 269 -14.84 -14.56 7.77
C PHE A 269 -14.90 -13.18 8.45
N ASN A 270 -13.84 -12.80 9.17
CA ASN A 270 -13.70 -11.52 9.85
C ASN A 270 -12.22 -11.09 9.99
N PRO A 271 -11.81 -9.92 9.44
CA PRO A 271 -12.21 -9.40 8.14
C PRO A 271 -11.39 -10.05 7.01
N VAL A 272 -10.59 -11.08 7.31
CA VAL A 272 -9.64 -11.69 6.38
C VAL A 272 -10.06 -13.11 6.00
N THR A 273 -9.99 -13.44 4.70
CA THR A 273 -10.17 -14.80 4.19
C THR A 273 -9.13 -15.13 3.13
N LYS A 274 -8.81 -16.42 3.00
CA LYS A 274 -7.99 -16.97 1.91
C LYS A 274 -8.88 -17.58 0.83
N ILE A 275 -8.47 -17.47 -0.42
CA ILE A 275 -9.13 -18.05 -1.59
C ILE A 275 -8.09 -18.88 -2.34
N HIS A 276 -8.38 -20.16 -2.52
CA HIS A 276 -7.53 -21.08 -3.28
C HIS A 276 -8.11 -21.34 -4.66
N PHE A 277 -7.23 -21.44 -5.65
CA PHE A 277 -7.60 -21.87 -6.98
C PHE A 277 -6.45 -22.58 -7.69
N SER A 278 -6.79 -23.43 -8.65
CA SER A 278 -5.84 -24.16 -9.47
C SER A 278 -5.87 -23.67 -10.91
N VAL A 279 -4.70 -23.64 -11.53
CA VAL A 279 -4.48 -23.25 -12.93
C VAL A 279 -3.81 -24.43 -13.63
N SER A 280 -4.49 -25.07 -14.58
CA SER A 280 -3.97 -26.28 -15.24
C SER A 280 -3.06 -25.99 -16.45
N GLU A 281 -3.16 -24.78 -17.02
CA GLU A 281 -2.34 -24.33 -18.15
C GLU A 281 -1.98 -22.84 -18.01
N GLN A 282 -0.90 -22.41 -18.65
CA GLN A 282 -0.48 -21.02 -18.57
C GLN A 282 -1.51 -20.09 -19.24
N THR A 283 -2.18 -19.23 -18.46
CA THR A 283 -3.25 -18.37 -18.97
C THR A 283 -3.37 -17.07 -18.16
N ASN A 284 -4.09 -16.10 -18.71
CA ASN A 284 -4.50 -14.91 -17.96
C ASN A 284 -5.57 -15.32 -16.95
N VAL A 285 -5.42 -14.94 -15.69
CA VAL A 285 -6.35 -15.24 -14.60
C VAL A 285 -6.79 -13.95 -13.97
N LYS A 286 -8.11 -13.78 -13.83
CA LYS A 286 -8.73 -12.65 -13.16
C LYS A 286 -9.67 -13.11 -12.06
N LEU A 287 -9.39 -12.73 -10.82
CA LEU A 287 -10.24 -13.02 -9.66
C LEU A 287 -10.85 -11.72 -9.15
N THR A 288 -12.16 -11.57 -9.29
CA THR A 288 -12.88 -10.32 -8.98
C THR A 288 -13.91 -10.54 -7.87
N ILE A 289 -13.99 -9.60 -6.94
CA ILE A 289 -14.99 -9.56 -5.86
C ILE A 289 -16.14 -8.64 -6.26
N TYR A 290 -17.36 -9.10 -6.01
CA TYR A 290 -18.60 -8.38 -6.23
C TYR A 290 -19.43 -8.32 -4.96
N ASP A 291 -20.16 -7.22 -4.78
CA ASP A 291 -21.20 -7.14 -3.74
C ASP A 291 -22.51 -7.81 -4.18
N MET A 292 -23.51 -7.80 -3.30
CA MET A 292 -24.83 -8.39 -3.56
C MET A 292 -25.61 -7.75 -4.72
N LEU A 293 -25.23 -6.55 -5.16
CA LEU A 293 -25.83 -5.85 -6.30
C LEU A 293 -25.07 -6.13 -7.61
N GLY A 294 -24.01 -6.95 -7.56
CA GLY A 294 -23.16 -7.25 -8.70
C GLY A 294 -22.17 -6.14 -9.04
N ARG A 295 -21.95 -5.16 -8.14
CA ARG A 295 -20.92 -4.14 -8.34
C ARG A 295 -19.56 -4.73 -8.04
N GLN A 296 -18.60 -4.54 -8.94
CA GLN A 296 -17.21 -4.90 -8.70
C GLN A 296 -16.66 -4.05 -7.55
N VAL A 297 -16.24 -4.70 -6.46
CA VAL A 297 -15.69 -4.01 -5.28
C VAL A 297 -14.18 -4.18 -5.16
N ALA A 298 -13.61 -5.31 -5.61
CA ALA A 298 -12.17 -5.53 -5.62
C ALA A 298 -11.76 -6.47 -6.77
N VAL A 299 -10.50 -6.40 -7.23
CA VAL A 299 -9.90 -7.36 -8.17
C VAL A 299 -8.67 -7.93 -7.48
N LEU A 300 -8.72 -9.18 -7.01
CA LEU A 300 -7.66 -9.83 -6.24
C LEU A 300 -6.50 -10.32 -7.11
N VAL A 301 -6.81 -10.78 -8.31
CA VAL A 301 -5.85 -11.30 -9.29
C VAL A 301 -6.24 -10.75 -10.64
N ASP A 302 -5.26 -10.30 -11.42
CA ASP A 302 -5.40 -9.96 -12.85
C ASP A 302 -4.01 -10.10 -13.47
N SER A 303 -3.61 -11.34 -13.79
CA SER A 303 -2.23 -11.67 -14.15
C SER A 303 -2.14 -12.95 -14.99
N LYS A 304 -1.08 -13.08 -15.79
CA LYS A 304 -0.75 -14.33 -16.49
C LYS A 304 -0.04 -15.28 -15.53
N LEU A 305 -0.67 -16.42 -15.23
CA LEU A 305 -0.15 -17.41 -14.28
C LEU A 305 0.33 -18.67 -15.00
N ALA A 306 1.37 -19.29 -14.47
CA ALA A 306 1.82 -20.63 -14.89
C ALA A 306 0.89 -21.71 -14.32
N PRO A 307 1.02 -22.98 -14.76
CA PRO A 307 0.30 -24.06 -14.13
C PRO A 307 0.72 -24.25 -12.67
N GLY A 308 -0.26 -24.41 -11.77
CA GLY A 308 -0.01 -24.56 -10.34
C GLY A 308 -1.24 -24.33 -9.47
N VAL A 309 -1.03 -24.39 -8.16
CA VAL A 309 -2.05 -24.05 -7.16
C VAL A 309 -1.69 -22.73 -6.51
N TYR A 310 -2.67 -21.84 -6.43
CA TYR A 310 -2.52 -20.48 -5.98
C TYR A 310 -3.41 -20.19 -4.77
N GLU A 311 -2.88 -19.37 -3.87
CA GLU A 311 -3.60 -18.76 -2.75
C GLU A 311 -3.53 -17.25 -2.90
N THR A 312 -4.66 -16.58 -2.74
CA THR A 312 -4.68 -15.13 -2.48
C THR A 312 -5.53 -14.86 -1.26
N GLN A 313 -5.28 -13.74 -0.61
CA GLN A 313 -6.02 -13.31 0.56
C GLN A 313 -6.84 -12.06 0.23
N TRP A 314 -8.08 -12.03 0.70
CA TRP A 314 -8.89 -10.82 0.71
C TRP A 314 -8.99 -10.31 2.14
N ASN A 315 -8.51 -9.08 2.37
CA ASN A 315 -8.84 -8.34 3.57
C ASN A 315 -9.99 -7.38 3.26
N ALA A 316 -11.14 -7.64 3.89
CA ALA A 316 -12.35 -6.88 3.71
C ALA A 316 -12.63 -5.88 4.85
N SER A 317 -11.60 -5.43 5.59
CA SER A 317 -11.76 -4.52 6.74
C SER A 317 -12.52 -3.24 6.38
N GLY A 318 -12.29 -2.72 5.16
CA GLY A 318 -12.99 -1.56 4.61
C GLY A 318 -14.40 -1.78 4.07
N PHE A 319 -14.95 -3.00 4.13
CA PHE A 319 -16.23 -3.35 3.52
C PHE A 319 -17.27 -3.72 4.59
N ASN A 320 -18.55 -3.44 4.34
CA ASN A 320 -19.64 -3.72 5.30
C ASN A 320 -19.90 -5.23 5.46
N SER A 321 -20.29 -5.67 6.67
CA SER A 321 -20.76 -7.06 6.88
C SER A 321 -21.88 -7.39 5.90
N GLY A 322 -21.82 -8.58 5.29
CA GLY A 322 -22.76 -8.95 4.23
C GLY A 322 -22.30 -10.10 3.33
N VAL A 323 -23.08 -10.33 2.29
CA VAL A 323 -22.80 -11.35 1.26
C VAL A 323 -22.00 -10.73 0.14
N TYR A 324 -20.93 -11.43 -0.24
CA TYR A 324 -20.10 -11.10 -1.39
C TYR A 324 -19.95 -12.31 -2.30
N PHE A 325 -19.63 -12.05 -3.56
CA PHE A 325 -19.31 -13.07 -4.55
C PHE A 325 -17.90 -12.86 -5.04
N TYR A 326 -17.20 -13.95 -5.34
CA TYR A 326 -15.91 -13.90 -6.02
C TYR A 326 -15.95 -14.76 -7.27
N ASN A 327 -15.40 -14.21 -8.35
CA ASN A 327 -15.47 -14.75 -9.68
C ASN A 327 -14.07 -14.91 -10.26
N LEU A 328 -13.71 -16.14 -10.62
CA LEU A 328 -12.46 -16.47 -11.29
C LEU A 328 -12.73 -16.63 -12.79
N GLN A 329 -12.08 -15.82 -13.60
CA GLN A 329 -12.13 -15.85 -15.06
C GLN A 329 -10.75 -16.19 -15.60
N THR A 330 -10.69 -16.98 -16.67
CA THR A 330 -9.44 -17.30 -17.36
C THR A 330 -9.48 -16.83 -18.81
N GLY A 331 -8.30 -16.57 -19.40
CA GLY A 331 -8.16 -16.26 -20.82
C GLY A 331 -8.59 -17.41 -21.73
N THR A 332 -8.74 -18.61 -21.18
CA THR A 332 -9.25 -19.81 -21.88
C THR A 332 -10.78 -19.93 -21.84
N GLY A 333 -11.47 -18.95 -21.23
CA GLY A 333 -12.93 -18.87 -21.18
C GLY A 333 -13.57 -19.57 -19.97
N ILE A 334 -12.77 -20.10 -19.04
CA ILE A 334 -13.29 -20.71 -17.82
C ILE A 334 -13.75 -19.61 -16.87
N ASN A 335 -14.94 -19.81 -16.30
CA ASN A 335 -15.58 -18.86 -15.41
C ASN A 335 -16.21 -19.60 -14.23
N SER A 336 -15.80 -19.27 -13.01
CA SER A 336 -16.29 -19.90 -11.77
C SER A 336 -16.62 -18.87 -10.71
N THR A 337 -17.80 -18.96 -10.11
CA THR A 337 -18.26 -18.05 -9.05
C THR A 337 -18.51 -18.80 -7.76
N ARG A 338 -18.13 -18.19 -6.64
CA ARG A 338 -18.43 -18.66 -5.29
C ARG A 338 -18.94 -17.52 -4.43
N LYS A 339 -19.64 -17.87 -3.35
CA LYS A 339 -20.24 -16.93 -2.39
C LYS A 339 -19.44 -16.97 -1.10
N MET A 340 -19.26 -15.82 -0.47
CA MET A 340 -18.65 -15.67 0.85
C MET A 340 -19.44 -14.70 1.73
N ILE A 341 -19.27 -14.82 3.04
CA ILE A 341 -20.00 -14.04 4.05
C ILE A 341 -18.99 -13.33 4.95
N LEU A 342 -18.98 -12.00 4.90
CA LEU A 342 -18.24 -11.16 5.85
C LEU A 342 -19.09 -10.95 7.11
N ALA A 343 -18.58 -11.33 8.26
CA ALA A 343 -19.24 -11.20 9.56
C ALA A 343 -18.30 -10.50 10.56
N LYS A 344 -18.10 -9.19 10.37
CA LYS A 344 -17.36 -8.33 11.30
C LYS A 344 -18.26 -7.70 12.34
#